data_AF-A0A3P7F722-F1
#
_entry.id   AF-A0A3P7F722-F1
#
_cell.length_a   1.000
_cell.length_b   1.000
_cell.length_c   1.000
_cell.angle_alpha   90.00
_cell.angle_beta   90.00
_cell.angle_gamma   90.00
#
_symmetry.space_group_name_H-M   'P 1'
#
loop_
_entity.id
_entity.type
_entity.pdbx_description
1 polymer ?
#
loop_
_entity_poly.entity_id
_entity_poly.type
_entity_poly.pdbx_seq_one_letter_code
_entity_poly.pdbx_strand_id
1 'polypeptide(L)'
;MCILHYFSRILSDVPPNGIVTFSRRCLNQPPDFVSSDAKFRSIAFGVSSTCLIEDADPETLQVNFANRFLGGGVLRGGCVQEEILCCIRPEILAGLLFIEAMDNHEALIIEGAERFSRYTGYGKTFKWAGDFNEAADAKNTRCFPLKLPRVSSFPVNAKFPVFIAFTMSDRNEDGRWLGAITAIDALHFARRAPQFEGEYIRRELDKAYCGFTNLLSPHRGLPNVVVSGHWGCGVYNGDRELKCLIQMMACAQAGKSLAYCTFSDDDFAKKALQVFQVLCSSSCTVGKPHFHTLKPIEVLEFLFNGCTHCNYLNKFLALLYPFFSLRLMALVVRPIPNFMLVSHTSRSILRHVSVKSWPTLDNPWRERLTVSEQATFPPNYVISREEFRFVELLKPMDTIPPPPAIDLTPSGWRPPRPEVSSKKPYTVTRSRNHMLPVYLEIKERKRREQTHGKRMLTVVTRVGGDISALAAELEALLKDKCEAGRFLCQVDEVTQKIKIDGVFLDEVAAFLIENGF
;
A
#
# COMPACT_ATOMS: atom_id res chain seq x y z
N MET A 1 -8.39 21.39 7.47
CA MET A 1 -9.04 21.49 8.79
C MET A 1 -8.31 20.67 9.85
N CYS A 2 -8.16 19.34 9.73
CA CYS A 2 -7.48 18.54 10.77
C CYS A 2 -6.08 19.08 11.15
N ILE A 3 -5.27 19.43 10.14
CA ILE A 3 -3.92 20.01 10.36
C ILE A 3 -3.98 21.37 11.08
N LEU A 4 -4.94 22.23 10.73
CA LEU A 4 -5.11 23.53 11.40
C LEU A 4 -5.54 23.34 12.85
N HIS A 5 -6.43 22.37 13.09
CA HIS A 5 -6.87 22.00 14.43
C HIS A 5 -5.70 21.47 15.28
N TYR A 6 -4.84 20.62 14.71
CA TYR A 6 -3.61 20.19 15.37
C TYR A 6 -2.75 21.38 15.82
N PHE A 7 -2.47 22.34 14.93
CA PHE A 7 -1.73 23.55 15.30
C PHE A 7 -2.41 24.33 16.42
N SER A 8 -3.74 24.44 16.42
CA SER A 8 -4.45 25.08 17.54
C SER A 8 -4.31 24.34 18.87
N ARG A 9 -4.21 23.01 18.86
CA ARG A 9 -4.01 22.19 20.07
C ARG A 9 -2.58 22.32 20.60
N ILE A 10 -1.58 22.24 19.72
CA ILE A 10 -0.16 22.29 20.14
C ILE A 10 0.34 23.69 20.49
N LEU A 11 -0.35 24.74 20.02
CA LEU A 11 -0.06 26.14 20.38
C LEU A 11 -0.98 26.68 21.48
N SER A 12 -1.78 25.81 22.10
CA SER A 12 -2.63 26.20 23.23
C SER A 12 -1.83 26.38 24.52
N ASP A 13 -2.44 26.96 25.55
CA ASP A 13 -1.80 27.15 26.87
C ASP A 13 -1.44 25.82 27.56
N VAL A 14 -2.07 24.71 27.15
CA VAL A 14 -1.82 23.37 27.67
C VAL A 14 -1.55 22.43 26.49
N PRO A 15 -0.36 22.49 25.89
CA PRO A 15 -0.03 21.66 24.74
C PRO A 15 0.04 20.17 25.16
N PRO A 16 -0.26 19.25 24.22
CA PRO A 16 0.00 17.84 24.44
C PRO A 16 1.49 17.62 24.68
N ASN A 17 1.80 16.69 25.58
CA ASN A 17 3.17 16.29 25.89
C ASN A 17 3.41 14.84 25.43
N GLY A 18 4.67 14.40 25.45
CA GLY A 18 5.04 13.03 25.11
C GLY A 18 6.19 12.96 24.12
N ILE A 19 6.45 11.74 23.66
CA ILE A 19 7.51 11.43 22.71
C ILE A 19 6.90 10.67 21.53
N VAL A 20 7.24 11.09 20.31
CA VAL A 20 6.96 10.35 19.08
C VAL A 20 8.26 9.70 18.61
N THR A 21 8.24 8.40 18.38
CA THR A 21 9.42 7.64 17.92
C THR A 21 9.16 7.03 16.56
N PHE A 22 10.07 7.28 15.62
CA PHE A 22 10.09 6.66 14.30
C PHE A 22 11.19 5.61 14.26
N SER A 23 10.83 4.36 14.01
CA SER A 23 11.78 3.24 13.87
C SER A 23 11.70 2.67 12.47
N ARG A 24 12.76 2.84 11.68
CA ARG A 24 12.92 2.13 10.41
C ARG A 24 13.48 0.73 10.66
N ARG A 25 12.79 -0.27 10.15
CA ARG A 25 13.12 -1.68 10.31
C ARG A 25 13.52 -2.26 8.98
N CYS A 26 14.59 -3.06 8.97
CA CYS A 26 15.01 -3.82 7.81
C CYS A 26 15.16 -5.29 8.18
N LEU A 27 14.42 -6.14 7.47
CA LEU A 27 14.43 -7.58 7.63
C LEU A 27 15.56 -8.19 6.78
N ASN A 28 16.77 -8.18 7.33
CA ASN A 28 17.96 -8.71 6.64
C ASN A 28 17.86 -10.21 6.30
N GLN A 29 17.22 -10.98 7.18
CA GLN A 29 17.01 -12.41 7.01
C GLN A 29 15.53 -12.72 7.19
N PRO A 30 14.75 -12.72 6.10
CA PRO A 30 13.34 -13.03 6.19
C PRO A 30 13.14 -14.52 6.54
N PRO A 31 12.10 -14.86 7.32
CA PRO A 31 11.89 -16.23 7.78
C PRO A 31 11.61 -17.14 6.59
N ASP A 32 12.05 -18.41 6.63
CA ASP A 32 11.57 -19.38 5.67
C ASP A 32 10.11 -19.73 5.98
N PHE A 33 9.20 -19.14 5.20
CA PHE A 33 7.77 -19.35 5.35
C PHE A 33 7.38 -20.75 4.88
N VAL A 34 8.12 -21.34 3.93
CA VAL A 34 7.81 -22.65 3.35
C VAL A 34 8.07 -23.77 4.36
N SER A 35 9.14 -23.64 5.15
CA SER A 35 9.47 -24.60 6.21
C SER A 35 8.81 -24.28 7.56
N SER A 36 7.96 -23.26 7.65
CA SER A 36 7.44 -22.79 8.93
C SER A 36 6.47 -23.77 9.59
N ASP A 37 6.74 -24.07 10.86
CA ASP A 37 5.87 -24.85 11.74
C ASP A 37 4.90 -23.98 12.57
N ALA A 38 4.86 -22.66 12.34
CA ALA A 38 3.94 -21.76 13.01
C ALA A 38 2.49 -22.17 12.72
N LYS A 39 1.65 -22.26 13.75
CA LYS A 39 0.27 -22.75 13.62
C LYS A 39 -0.72 -21.61 13.65
N PHE A 40 -1.72 -21.60 12.78
CA PHE A 40 -2.78 -20.58 12.81
C PHE A 40 -3.53 -20.56 14.15
N ARG A 41 -3.75 -21.74 14.75
CA ARG A 41 -4.37 -21.87 16.09
C ARG A 41 -3.58 -21.25 17.25
N SER A 42 -2.32 -20.84 17.01
CA SER A 42 -1.49 -20.17 18.02
C SER A 42 -1.83 -18.70 18.21
N ILE A 43 -2.55 -18.11 17.25
CA ILE A 43 -3.00 -16.72 17.28
C ILE A 43 -4.53 -16.67 17.30
N ALA A 44 -5.08 -15.52 17.69
CA ALA A 44 -6.50 -15.26 17.54
C ALA A 44 -6.76 -14.41 16.29
N PHE A 45 -7.91 -14.62 15.66
CA PHE A 45 -8.37 -13.85 14.51
C PHE A 45 -9.78 -13.33 14.77
N GLY A 46 -9.96 -12.02 14.69
CA GLY A 46 -11.25 -11.35 14.77
C GLY A 46 -11.50 -10.55 13.51
N VAL A 47 -12.77 -10.38 13.14
CA VAL A 47 -13.18 -9.50 12.04
C VAL A 47 -14.21 -8.50 12.53
N SER A 48 -14.24 -7.32 11.91
CA SER A 48 -15.31 -6.35 12.11
C SER A 48 -15.61 -5.62 10.82
N SER A 49 -16.90 -5.52 10.47
CA SER A 49 -17.37 -4.72 9.35
C SER A 49 -17.60 -3.26 9.73
N THR A 50 -17.77 -2.95 11.01
CA THR A 50 -18.14 -1.61 11.48
C THR A 50 -16.98 -0.81 12.05
N CYS A 51 -15.89 -1.47 12.41
CA CYS A 51 -14.71 -0.85 13.02
C CYS A 51 -13.74 -0.31 11.98
N LEU A 52 -13.21 0.89 12.24
CA LEU A 52 -12.05 1.45 11.55
C LEU A 52 -10.77 1.13 12.33
N ILE A 53 -9.64 1.09 11.63
CA ILE A 53 -8.36 0.68 12.23
C ILE A 53 -7.96 1.64 13.36
N GLU A 54 -8.17 2.94 13.15
CA GLU A 54 -7.87 4.01 14.11
C GLU A 54 -8.82 4.09 15.31
N ASP A 55 -9.95 3.37 15.26
CA ASP A 55 -10.92 3.25 16.35
C ASP A 55 -10.71 1.95 17.17
N ALA A 56 -9.69 1.16 16.85
CA ALA A 56 -9.35 0.00 17.65
C ALA A 56 -8.77 0.39 19.02
N ASP A 57 -8.68 -0.60 19.91
CA ASP A 57 -8.17 -0.41 21.26
C ASP A 57 -6.79 0.30 21.26
N PRO A 58 -6.53 1.23 22.21
CA PRO A 58 -5.30 2.00 22.24
C PRO A 58 -4.04 1.14 22.34
N GLU A 59 -4.11 -0.08 22.89
CA GLU A 59 -2.96 -0.99 23.04
C GLU A 59 -2.82 -1.96 21.85
N THR A 60 -2.98 -1.45 20.62
CA THR A 60 -2.91 -2.25 19.39
C THR A 60 -1.85 -1.75 18.40
N LEU A 61 -1.43 -2.64 17.49
CA LEU A 61 -0.56 -2.31 16.37
C LEU A 61 -1.43 -2.01 15.15
N GLN A 62 -1.64 -0.74 14.86
CA GLN A 62 -2.51 -0.27 13.78
C GLN A 62 -1.76 -0.22 12.45
N VAL A 63 -2.29 -0.87 11.41
CA VAL A 63 -1.64 -0.91 10.10
C VAL A 63 -1.95 0.37 9.31
N ASN A 64 -0.90 1.08 8.89
CA ASN A 64 -0.96 2.09 7.84
C ASN A 64 -0.74 1.41 6.48
N PHE A 65 -1.71 1.52 5.58
CA PHE A 65 -1.65 1.02 4.21
C PHE A 65 -0.82 1.97 3.34
N ALA A 66 0.47 1.97 3.63
CA ALA A 66 1.37 3.00 3.19
C ALA A 66 1.67 2.95 1.68
N ASN A 67 2.04 4.10 1.14
CA ASN A 67 2.94 4.17 0.00
C ASN A 67 4.38 3.87 0.47
N ARG A 68 5.25 3.43 -0.44
CA ARG A 68 6.68 3.27 -0.11
C ARG A 68 7.31 4.58 0.38
N PHE A 69 6.80 5.73 -0.05
CA PHE A 69 7.08 7.03 0.53
C PHE A 69 6.03 7.34 1.60
N LEU A 70 6.44 7.41 2.87
CA LEU A 70 5.53 7.64 4.00
C LEU A 70 4.62 8.86 3.74
N GLY A 71 3.33 8.70 4.01
CA GLY A 71 2.33 9.75 3.86
C GLY A 71 1.79 9.90 2.44
N GLY A 72 2.35 9.18 1.47
CA GLY A 72 1.81 9.07 0.12
C GLY A 72 1.47 10.42 -0.52
N GLY A 73 0.19 10.63 -0.79
CA GLY A 73 -0.33 11.84 -1.41
C GLY A 73 -0.78 12.92 -0.43
N VAL A 74 -0.47 12.88 0.87
CA VAL A 74 -1.10 13.74 1.89
C VAL A 74 -0.91 15.24 1.61
N LEU A 75 0.22 15.63 1.02
CA LEU A 75 0.49 17.03 0.60
C LEU A 75 0.10 17.33 -0.86
N ARG A 76 -0.44 16.35 -1.58
CA ARG A 76 -0.74 16.41 -3.02
C ARG A 76 -2.20 16.03 -3.36
N GLY A 77 -3.08 16.08 -2.36
CA GLY A 77 -4.52 15.82 -2.52
C GLY A 77 -4.93 14.35 -2.40
N GLY A 78 -4.02 13.46 -1.99
CA GLY A 78 -4.38 12.10 -1.55
C GLY A 78 -5.30 12.16 -0.33
N CYS A 79 -6.29 11.27 -0.29
CA CYS A 79 -7.29 11.25 0.78
C CYS A 79 -7.88 9.84 0.97
N VAL A 80 -7.02 8.82 0.95
CA VAL A 80 -7.40 7.45 1.29
C VAL A 80 -6.84 7.11 2.67
N GLN A 81 -6.77 5.83 3.05
CA GLN A 81 -6.47 5.42 4.42
C GLN A 81 -5.18 6.05 5.00
N GLU A 82 -4.06 6.02 4.27
CA GLU A 82 -2.79 6.61 4.75
C GLU A 82 -2.89 8.13 4.94
N GLU A 83 -3.40 8.86 3.95
CA GLU A 83 -3.46 10.33 4.05
C GLU A 83 -4.45 10.79 5.11
N ILE A 84 -5.56 10.06 5.28
CA ILE A 84 -6.53 10.31 6.35
C ILE A 84 -5.86 10.10 7.71
N LEU A 85 -5.15 8.98 7.90
CA LEU A 85 -4.40 8.68 9.11
C LEU A 85 -3.40 9.81 9.44
N CYS A 86 -2.62 10.27 8.45
CA CYS A 86 -1.70 11.39 8.61
C CYS A 86 -2.43 12.71 8.94
N CYS A 87 -3.65 12.93 8.42
CA CYS A 87 -4.43 14.13 8.73
C CYS A 87 -4.98 14.12 10.16
N ILE A 88 -5.40 12.97 10.68
CA ILE A 88 -5.94 12.86 12.05
C ILE A 88 -4.84 12.69 13.10
N ARG A 89 -3.64 12.24 12.71
CA ARG A 89 -2.41 12.14 13.52
C ARG A 89 -1.24 12.91 12.88
N PRO A 90 -1.25 14.26 12.90
CA PRO A 90 -0.33 15.07 12.11
C PRO A 90 1.14 14.97 12.49
N GLU A 91 1.47 14.46 13.68
CA GLU A 91 2.84 14.20 14.10
C GLU A 91 3.57 13.21 13.17
N ILE A 92 2.83 12.32 12.50
CA ILE A 92 3.36 11.42 11.45
C ILE A 92 4.02 12.20 10.31
N LEU A 93 3.52 13.42 10.02
CA LEU A 93 4.05 14.25 8.94
C LEU A 93 5.50 14.67 9.16
N ALA A 94 5.99 14.68 10.41
CA ALA A 94 7.40 14.94 10.69
C ALA A 94 8.31 13.89 10.02
N GLY A 95 7.84 12.64 9.89
CA GLY A 95 8.57 11.56 9.24
C GLY A 95 8.88 11.82 7.76
N LEU A 96 8.08 12.64 7.07
CA LEU A 96 8.31 12.98 5.65
C LEU A 96 9.61 13.76 5.44
N LEU A 97 10.16 14.38 6.50
CA LEU A 97 11.39 15.18 6.42
C LEU A 97 12.66 14.33 6.35
N PHE A 98 12.64 13.12 6.93
CA PHE A 98 13.87 12.34 7.16
C PHE A 98 13.75 10.85 6.83
N ILE A 99 12.55 10.34 6.48
CA ILE A 99 12.35 8.93 6.11
C ILE A 99 12.37 8.79 4.59
N GLU A 100 13.40 8.10 4.09
CA GLU A 100 13.49 7.72 2.68
C GLU A 100 12.45 6.64 2.31
N ALA A 101 12.25 6.43 1.01
CA ALA A 101 11.39 5.37 0.50
C ALA A 101 11.76 3.99 1.09
N MET A 102 10.76 3.27 1.58
CA MET A 102 10.94 1.89 2.05
C MET A 102 11.32 0.97 0.88
N ASP A 103 12.24 0.04 1.15
CA ASP A 103 12.54 -1.10 0.30
C ASP A 103 11.67 -2.31 0.62
N ASN A 104 11.71 -3.36 -0.20
CA ASN A 104 10.86 -4.54 -0.09
C ASN A 104 10.92 -5.26 1.26
N HIS A 105 12.06 -5.18 1.96
CA HIS A 105 12.28 -5.82 3.25
C HIS A 105 12.21 -4.84 4.42
N GLU A 106 11.67 -3.64 4.21
CA GLU A 106 11.59 -2.61 5.25
C GLU A 106 10.17 -2.34 5.72
N ALA A 107 10.03 -1.85 6.94
CA ALA A 107 8.79 -1.31 7.47
C ALA A 107 9.10 -0.17 8.43
N LEU A 108 8.12 0.70 8.70
CA LEU A 108 8.26 1.76 9.69
C LEU A 108 7.34 1.47 10.87
N ILE A 109 7.85 1.66 12.07
CA ILE A 109 7.02 1.74 13.27
C ILE A 109 7.01 3.18 13.77
N ILE A 110 5.83 3.70 14.05
CA ILE A 110 5.61 5.02 14.63
C ILE A 110 4.90 4.81 15.97
N GLU A 111 5.57 5.16 17.05
CA GLU A 111 5.05 5.06 18.41
C GLU A 111 4.78 6.45 18.97
N GLY A 112 3.70 6.61 19.74
CA GLY A 112 3.41 7.85 20.46
C GLY A 112 2.75 8.96 19.64
N ALA A 113 2.41 8.73 18.37
CA ALA A 113 1.68 9.72 17.57
C ALA A 113 0.21 9.84 18.03
N GLU A 114 -0.18 11.02 18.51
CA GLU A 114 -1.53 11.31 19.05
C GLU A 114 -2.55 11.57 17.93
N ARG A 115 -3.79 11.10 18.10
CA ARG A 115 -4.93 11.51 17.27
C ARG A 115 -5.52 12.80 17.81
N PHE A 116 -5.61 13.79 16.94
CA PHE A 116 -6.11 15.12 17.25
C PHE A 116 -7.50 15.38 16.68
N SER A 117 -7.99 14.55 15.75
CA SER A 117 -9.22 14.88 15.03
C SER A 117 -10.13 13.69 14.80
N ARG A 118 -11.42 13.98 14.92
CA ARG A 118 -12.51 13.16 14.41
C ARG A 118 -12.73 13.48 12.95
N TYR A 119 -13.25 12.50 12.22
CA TYR A 119 -13.61 12.70 10.83
C TYR A 119 -14.83 11.86 10.45
N THR A 120 -15.40 12.17 9.31
CA THR A 120 -16.42 11.37 8.62
C THR A 120 -16.08 11.27 7.14
N GLY A 121 -16.66 10.29 6.45
CA GLY A 121 -16.45 10.10 5.02
C GLY A 121 -15.06 9.55 4.67
N TYR A 122 -14.79 9.43 3.38
CA TYR A 122 -13.57 8.84 2.83
C TYR A 122 -13.33 9.36 1.41
N GLY A 123 -12.08 9.59 1.01
CA GLY A 123 -11.80 10.17 -0.30
C GLY A 123 -12.46 11.53 -0.45
N LYS A 124 -13.26 11.70 -1.51
CA LYS A 124 -13.94 12.96 -1.82
C LYS A 124 -14.98 13.39 -0.77
N THR A 125 -15.45 12.48 0.08
CA THR A 125 -16.44 12.79 1.13
C THR A 125 -15.81 13.04 2.50
N PHE A 126 -14.47 12.96 2.59
CA PHE A 126 -13.75 13.18 3.85
C PHE A 126 -14.00 14.58 4.41
N LYS A 127 -14.41 14.64 5.67
CA LYS A 127 -14.70 15.87 6.40
C LYS A 127 -14.20 15.76 7.84
N TRP A 128 -13.54 16.81 8.30
CA TRP A 128 -13.22 16.99 9.72
C TRP A 128 -14.53 17.08 10.54
N ALA A 129 -14.57 16.39 11.68
CA ALA A 129 -15.78 16.20 12.47
C ALA A 129 -15.62 16.56 13.95
N GLY A 130 -14.58 17.33 14.30
CA GLY A 130 -14.36 17.81 15.67
C GLY A 130 -13.02 17.37 16.27
N ASP A 131 -12.82 17.82 17.50
CA ASP A 131 -11.69 17.45 18.36
C ASP A 131 -11.71 15.96 18.71
N PHE A 132 -10.52 15.37 18.83
CA PHE A 132 -10.33 14.07 19.44
C PHE A 132 -9.29 14.21 20.55
N ASN A 133 -9.67 13.83 21.76
CA ASN A 133 -8.78 13.78 22.90
C ASN A 133 -8.40 12.32 23.17
N GLU A 134 -7.20 11.91 22.78
CA GLU A 134 -6.77 10.51 22.86
C GLU A 134 -6.92 9.92 24.27
N ALA A 135 -6.60 10.67 25.33
CA ALA A 135 -6.74 10.19 26.71
C ALA A 135 -8.20 9.88 27.09
N ALA A 136 -9.13 10.74 26.67
CA ALA A 136 -10.54 10.63 27.04
C ALA A 136 -11.34 9.73 26.08
N ASP A 137 -11.02 9.77 24.79
CA ASP A 137 -11.85 9.24 23.72
C ASP A 137 -11.43 7.84 23.26
N ALA A 138 -10.14 7.50 23.34
CA ALA A 138 -9.62 6.26 22.79
C ALA A 138 -10.09 5.03 23.59
N LYS A 139 -10.40 5.19 24.88
CA LYS A 139 -10.99 4.11 25.71
C LYS A 139 -12.46 3.83 25.42
N ASN A 140 -13.15 4.79 24.80
CA ASN A 140 -14.58 4.70 24.51
C ASN A 140 -14.87 4.11 23.12
N THR A 141 -13.84 3.90 22.30
CA THR A 141 -13.94 3.43 20.91
C THR A 141 -13.86 1.90 20.76
N ARG A 142 -13.88 1.12 21.85
CA ARG A 142 -13.65 -0.33 21.87
C ARG A 142 -14.53 -1.14 20.90
N CYS A 143 -14.03 -1.36 19.68
CA CYS A 143 -14.67 -2.22 18.69
C CYS A 143 -14.15 -3.67 18.70
N PHE A 144 -12.96 -3.92 19.26
CA PHE A 144 -12.40 -5.26 19.45
C PHE A 144 -12.01 -5.44 20.92
N PRO A 145 -12.59 -6.41 21.65
CA PRO A 145 -12.12 -6.71 23.00
C PRO A 145 -10.69 -7.26 22.94
N LEU A 146 -9.77 -6.71 23.75
CA LEU A 146 -8.39 -7.19 23.96
C LEU A 146 -8.26 -8.71 24.18
N LYS A 147 -9.35 -9.38 24.59
CA LYS A 147 -9.47 -10.83 24.60
C LYS A 147 -10.15 -11.31 23.32
N LEU A 148 -9.38 -11.48 22.26
CA LEU A 148 -9.81 -12.35 21.17
C LEU A 148 -9.75 -13.80 21.72
N PRO A 149 -10.86 -14.56 21.69
CA PRO A 149 -10.88 -15.90 22.26
C PRO A 149 -9.87 -16.79 21.53
N ARG A 150 -8.98 -17.44 22.29
CA ARG A 150 -8.17 -18.54 21.75
C ARG A 150 -9.13 -19.66 21.33
N VAL A 151 -8.90 -20.24 20.15
CA VAL A 151 -9.68 -21.37 19.64
C VAL A 151 -9.32 -22.63 20.44
N SER A 152 -9.77 -22.70 21.68
CA SER A 152 -9.75 -23.91 22.50
C SER A 152 -11.12 -24.03 23.17
N SER A 153 -11.94 -24.93 22.62
CA SER A 153 -13.28 -25.33 23.06
C SER A 153 -14.35 -24.24 23.15
N PHE A 154 -15.27 -24.21 22.18
CA PHE A 154 -16.58 -23.59 22.34
C PHE A 154 -17.52 -24.55 23.09
N PRO A 155 -18.05 -24.21 24.27
CA PRO A 155 -19.40 -24.59 24.62
C PRO A 155 -20.35 -23.54 24.04
N VAL A 156 -21.37 -24.02 23.32
CA VAL A 156 -22.53 -23.23 22.91
C VAL A 156 -23.23 -22.79 24.21
N ASN A 157 -23.23 -21.50 24.53
CA ASN A 157 -23.85 -20.86 25.72
C ASN A 157 -22.99 -20.70 26.99
N ALA A 158 -21.93 -19.90 26.96
CA ALA A 158 -21.35 -19.34 28.18
C ALA A 158 -21.22 -17.81 28.11
N LYS A 159 -21.87 -17.12 29.06
CA LYS A 159 -21.59 -15.73 29.43
C LYS A 159 -20.20 -15.71 30.10
N PHE A 160 -19.24 -14.99 29.53
CA PHE A 160 -17.88 -14.91 30.08
C PHE A 160 -17.64 -13.62 30.86
N PRO A 161 -16.99 -13.67 32.03
CA PRO A 161 -16.70 -12.51 32.85
C PRO A 161 -15.45 -11.76 32.35
N VAL A 162 -15.58 -10.44 32.31
CA VAL A 162 -14.55 -9.48 31.95
C VAL A 162 -13.65 -9.25 33.16
N PHE A 163 -12.46 -9.87 33.19
CA PHE A 163 -11.36 -9.42 34.06
C PHE A 163 -10.36 -8.63 33.22
N ILE A 164 -10.37 -7.31 33.42
CA ILE A 164 -9.41 -6.34 32.89
C ILE A 164 -8.31 -6.18 33.94
N ALA A 165 -7.07 -6.48 33.59
CA ALA A 165 -5.93 -5.89 34.29
C ALA A 165 -5.82 -4.46 33.75
N PHE A 166 -6.23 -3.48 34.55
CA PHE A 166 -6.08 -2.07 34.19
C PHE A 166 -4.60 -1.70 34.29
N THR A 167 -3.95 -1.44 33.15
CA THR A 167 -2.80 -0.54 33.11
C THR A 167 -3.31 0.82 33.60
N MET A 168 -2.75 1.35 34.68
CA MET A 168 -3.20 2.62 35.28
C MET A 168 -2.87 3.85 34.40
N SER A 169 -2.05 3.70 33.36
CA SER A 169 -1.57 4.76 32.48
C SER A 169 -1.72 4.36 31.01
N ASP A 170 -2.19 5.30 30.18
CA ASP A 170 -2.32 5.14 28.72
C ASP A 170 -1.01 5.41 27.96
N ARG A 171 0.03 5.75 28.72
CA ARG A 171 1.37 6.02 28.24
C ARG A 171 2.39 5.13 28.94
N ASN A 172 3.47 4.80 28.23
CA ASN A 172 4.61 4.08 28.78
C ASN A 172 5.51 5.00 29.64
N GLU A 173 6.58 4.43 30.19
CA GLU A 173 7.56 5.15 31.02
C GLU A 173 8.23 6.33 30.29
N ASP A 174 8.37 6.24 28.96
CA ASP A 174 8.91 7.30 28.10
C ASP A 174 7.86 8.37 27.73
N GLY A 175 6.62 8.25 28.22
CA GLY A 175 5.52 9.17 27.89
C GLY A 175 4.91 8.98 26.49
N ARG A 176 5.18 7.86 25.82
CA ARG A 176 4.56 7.49 24.52
C ARG A 176 3.22 6.79 24.75
N TRP A 177 2.25 7.03 23.88
CA TRP A 177 1.02 6.21 23.83
C TRP A 177 1.34 4.72 23.69
N LEU A 178 0.56 3.87 24.34
CA LEU A 178 0.81 2.41 24.38
C LEU A 178 0.62 1.71 23.03
N GLY A 179 -0.14 2.31 22.13
CA GLY A 179 -0.33 1.85 20.75
C GLY A 179 0.83 2.19 19.84
N ALA A 180 0.87 1.50 18.70
CA ALA A 180 1.86 1.75 17.66
C ALA A 180 1.21 1.68 16.29
N ILE A 181 1.79 2.39 15.33
CA ILE A 181 1.42 2.34 13.92
C ILE A 181 2.52 1.61 13.17
N THR A 182 2.17 0.61 12.35
CA THR A 182 3.09 -0.02 11.41
C THR A 182 2.77 0.42 9.99
N ALA A 183 3.70 1.10 9.32
CA ALA A 183 3.58 1.46 7.91
C ALA A 183 4.22 0.38 7.05
N ILE A 184 3.40 -0.25 6.21
CA ILE A 184 3.81 -1.27 5.23
C ILE A 184 3.20 -0.96 3.87
N ASP A 185 4.05 -0.89 2.84
CA ASP A 185 3.61 -0.63 1.48
C ASP A 185 3.32 -1.92 0.71
N ALA A 186 2.16 -2.01 0.06
CA ALA A 186 1.81 -3.12 -0.83
C ALA A 186 2.38 -2.90 -2.24
N LEU A 187 2.52 -3.97 -3.04
CA LEU A 187 2.78 -3.82 -4.47
C LEU A 187 1.52 -3.35 -5.19
N HIS A 188 1.72 -2.51 -6.21
CA HIS A 188 0.67 -2.08 -7.12
C HIS A 188 0.60 -3.01 -8.34
N PHE A 189 -0.57 -3.59 -8.60
CA PHE A 189 -0.76 -4.51 -9.71
C PHE A 189 -1.65 -3.93 -10.82
N ALA A 190 -1.09 -3.71 -12.02
CA ALA A 190 -1.86 -3.26 -13.17
C ALA A 190 -2.90 -4.30 -13.63
N ARG A 191 -2.62 -5.59 -13.42
CA ARG A 191 -3.53 -6.72 -13.65
C ARG A 191 -3.53 -7.59 -12.41
N ARG A 192 -4.66 -8.20 -12.06
CA ARG A 192 -4.79 -9.06 -10.87
C ARG A 192 -4.09 -10.41 -10.98
N ALA A 193 -3.69 -10.86 -12.17
CA ALA A 193 -3.12 -12.18 -12.37
C ALA A 193 -1.76 -12.42 -11.66
N PRO A 194 -0.78 -11.48 -11.74
CA PRO A 194 0.58 -11.75 -11.27
C PRO A 194 0.68 -11.87 -9.74
N GLN A 195 -0.20 -11.23 -8.96
CA GLN A 195 -0.12 -11.26 -7.50
C GLN A 195 -0.18 -12.68 -6.88
N PHE A 196 -0.66 -13.67 -7.64
CA PHE A 196 -0.71 -15.08 -7.24
C PHE A 196 0.61 -15.83 -7.54
N GLU A 197 1.62 -15.18 -8.13
CA GLU A 197 2.94 -15.77 -8.38
C GLU A 197 3.80 -15.68 -7.10
N GLY A 198 4.69 -16.67 -6.93
CA GLY A 198 5.34 -16.92 -5.65
C GLY A 198 6.22 -15.79 -5.16
N GLU A 199 6.92 -15.12 -6.07
CA GLU A 199 7.78 -13.99 -5.74
C GLU A 199 6.98 -12.82 -5.14
N TYR A 200 5.77 -12.57 -5.65
CA TYR A 200 4.92 -11.49 -5.18
C TYR A 200 4.25 -11.86 -3.84
N ILE A 201 3.75 -13.08 -3.71
CA ILE A 201 3.23 -13.58 -2.43
C ILE A 201 4.33 -13.50 -1.36
N ARG A 202 5.54 -13.94 -1.69
CA ARG A 202 6.69 -13.92 -0.80
C ARG A 202 7.06 -12.50 -0.37
N ARG A 203 7.14 -11.56 -1.33
CA ARG A 203 7.41 -10.15 -1.04
C ARG A 203 6.38 -9.58 -0.07
N GLU A 204 5.09 -9.83 -0.31
CA GLU A 204 4.01 -9.27 0.52
C GLU A 204 3.98 -9.92 1.92
N LEU A 205 4.30 -11.21 2.04
CA LEU A 205 4.49 -11.89 3.32
C LEU A 205 5.68 -11.30 4.11
N ASP A 206 6.83 -11.14 3.47
CA ASP A 206 8.05 -10.59 4.10
C ASP A 206 7.81 -9.16 4.58
N LYS A 207 7.15 -8.34 3.77
CA LYS A 207 6.76 -6.97 4.11
C LYS A 207 5.83 -6.90 5.33
N ALA A 208 4.74 -7.68 5.30
CA ALA A 208 3.81 -7.74 6.43
C ALA A 208 4.50 -8.23 7.70
N TYR A 209 5.31 -9.28 7.61
CA TYR A 209 6.06 -9.82 8.74
C TYR A 209 7.07 -8.83 9.32
N CYS A 210 7.79 -8.08 8.47
CA CYS A 210 8.70 -7.02 8.90
C CYS A 210 7.99 -5.97 9.78
N GLY A 211 6.74 -5.61 9.44
CA GLY A 211 5.92 -4.71 10.23
C GLY A 211 5.40 -5.31 11.54
N PHE A 212 5.13 -6.61 11.59
CA PHE A 212 4.45 -7.25 12.74
C PHE A 212 5.39 -7.88 13.77
N THR A 213 6.60 -8.24 13.36
CA THR A 213 7.52 -9.02 14.20
C THR A 213 8.13 -8.20 15.34
N ASN A 214 8.29 -8.85 16.49
CA ASN A 214 9.06 -8.30 17.61
C ASN A 214 10.58 -8.39 17.39
N LEU A 215 11.06 -9.22 16.45
CA LEU A 215 12.50 -9.47 16.25
C LEU A 215 13.30 -8.19 15.94
N LEU A 216 12.66 -7.21 15.32
CA LEU A 216 13.26 -5.94 14.91
C LEU A 216 12.89 -4.80 15.89
N SER A 217 12.51 -5.14 17.12
CA SER A 217 12.07 -4.19 18.14
C SER A 217 13.10 -4.11 19.27
N PRO A 218 14.12 -3.23 19.17
CA PRO A 218 15.28 -3.24 20.08
C PRO A 218 14.98 -2.81 21.52
N HIS A 219 13.89 -2.05 21.74
CA HIS A 219 13.61 -1.42 23.04
C HIS A 219 12.38 -1.99 23.74
N ARG A 220 11.35 -2.38 22.99
CA ARG A 220 10.09 -2.91 23.53
C ARG A 220 9.41 -3.80 22.50
N GLY A 221 8.75 -4.87 22.97
CA GLY A 221 7.86 -5.65 22.11
C GLY A 221 6.67 -4.82 21.63
N LEU A 222 6.30 -4.94 20.35
CA LEU A 222 5.11 -4.32 19.80
C LEU A 222 3.84 -4.86 20.46
N PRO A 223 2.70 -4.16 20.37
CA PRO A 223 1.40 -4.69 20.77
C PRO A 223 1.11 -6.08 20.21
N ASN A 224 0.38 -6.91 20.97
CA ASN A 224 0.14 -8.31 20.62
C ASN A 224 -0.99 -8.52 19.60
N VAL A 225 -1.76 -7.48 19.32
CA VAL A 225 -2.87 -7.50 18.36
C VAL A 225 -2.54 -6.53 17.23
N VAL A 226 -2.45 -7.06 16.02
CA VAL A 226 -2.39 -6.27 14.77
C VAL A 226 -3.80 -5.95 14.35
N VAL A 227 -4.09 -4.67 14.11
CA VAL A 227 -5.37 -4.20 13.58
C VAL A 227 -5.14 -3.74 12.16
N SER A 228 -5.75 -4.44 11.21
CA SER A 228 -5.55 -4.21 9.77
C SER A 228 -6.86 -4.34 9.01
N GLY A 229 -6.80 -4.50 7.69
CA GLY A 229 -7.93 -4.68 6.80
C GLY A 229 -7.46 -4.96 5.38
N HIS A 230 -8.17 -4.39 4.39
CA HIS A 230 -7.93 -4.56 2.96
C HIS A 230 -6.65 -3.87 2.43
N TRP A 231 -5.50 -4.23 3.01
CA TRP A 231 -4.18 -3.70 2.69
C TRP A 231 -3.82 -3.92 1.21
N GLY A 232 -3.66 -2.83 0.47
CA GLY A 232 -3.30 -2.86 -0.95
C GLY A 232 -4.44 -3.23 -1.91
N CYS A 233 -5.68 -3.39 -1.44
CA CYS A 233 -6.78 -3.88 -2.28
C CYS A 233 -7.63 -2.76 -2.94
N GLY A 234 -7.33 -1.50 -2.63
CA GLY A 234 -7.98 -0.32 -3.21
C GLY A 234 -7.25 0.15 -4.46
N VAL A 235 -6.59 1.30 -4.37
CA VAL A 235 -5.80 1.92 -5.46
C VAL A 235 -4.74 0.97 -6.02
N TYR A 236 -4.23 0.04 -5.21
CA TYR A 236 -3.14 -0.86 -5.57
C TYR A 236 -3.61 -2.18 -6.21
N ASN A 237 -4.93 -2.37 -6.32
CA ASN A 237 -5.59 -3.46 -7.05
C ASN A 237 -5.18 -4.88 -6.59
N GLY A 238 -4.81 -5.03 -5.32
CA GLY A 238 -4.65 -6.32 -4.67
C GLY A 238 -5.97 -7.07 -4.49
N ASP A 239 -5.88 -8.40 -4.46
CA ASP A 239 -6.97 -9.31 -4.16
C ASP A 239 -7.20 -9.39 -2.64
N ARG A 240 -8.45 -9.20 -2.21
CA ARG A 240 -8.80 -9.04 -0.79
C ARG A 240 -8.58 -10.33 -0.02
N GLU A 241 -8.99 -11.45 -0.62
CA GLU A 241 -8.92 -12.77 -0.03
C GLU A 241 -7.46 -13.23 0.10
N LEU A 242 -6.65 -13.05 -0.95
CA LEU A 242 -5.21 -13.31 -0.89
C LEU A 242 -4.50 -12.45 0.16
N LYS A 243 -4.77 -11.13 0.18
CA LYS A 243 -4.15 -10.20 1.15
C LYS A 243 -4.55 -10.49 2.59
N CYS A 244 -5.78 -10.93 2.82
CA CYS A 244 -6.23 -11.36 4.14
C CYS A 244 -5.45 -12.60 4.61
N LEU A 245 -5.31 -13.60 3.74
CA LEU A 245 -4.55 -14.82 4.05
C LEU A 245 -3.06 -14.54 4.31
N ILE A 246 -2.43 -13.68 3.49
CA ILE A 246 -1.04 -13.24 3.68
C ILE A 246 -0.86 -12.61 5.08
N GLN A 247 -1.80 -11.75 5.49
CA GLN A 247 -1.73 -11.12 6.82
C GLN A 247 -1.96 -12.11 7.96
N MET A 248 -2.84 -13.09 7.80
CA MET A 248 -3.00 -14.20 8.77
C MET A 248 -1.70 -14.99 8.94
N MET A 249 -1.03 -15.31 7.82
CA MET A 249 0.24 -16.05 7.81
C MET A 249 1.36 -15.25 8.48
N ALA A 250 1.51 -13.97 8.12
CA ALA A 250 2.50 -13.08 8.72
C ALA A 250 2.27 -12.91 10.24
N CYS A 251 1.01 -12.74 10.67
CA CYS A 251 0.66 -12.65 12.08
C CYS A 251 0.93 -13.96 12.84
N ALA A 252 0.58 -15.12 12.26
CA ALA A 252 0.86 -16.42 12.85
C ALA A 252 2.37 -16.65 13.01
N GLN A 253 3.16 -16.27 12.00
CA GLN A 253 4.61 -16.33 12.06
C GLN A 253 5.21 -15.37 13.12
N ALA A 254 4.61 -14.18 13.28
CA ALA A 254 5.05 -13.18 14.26
C ALA A 254 4.55 -13.46 15.68
N GLY A 255 3.66 -14.43 15.88
CA GLY A 255 3.01 -14.69 17.17
C GLY A 255 2.04 -13.56 17.59
N LYS A 256 1.44 -12.88 16.62
CA LYS A 256 0.51 -11.76 16.84
C LYS A 256 -0.91 -12.16 16.46
N SER A 257 -1.89 -11.74 17.27
CA SER A 257 -3.30 -11.89 16.89
C SER A 257 -3.66 -10.85 15.82
N LEU A 258 -4.66 -11.14 14.98
CA LEU A 258 -5.08 -10.27 13.90
C LEU A 258 -6.56 -9.88 14.08
N ALA A 259 -6.82 -8.58 14.19
CA ALA A 259 -8.14 -7.98 14.06
C ALA A 259 -8.27 -7.37 12.66
N TYR A 260 -9.26 -7.79 11.87
CA TYR A 260 -9.39 -7.43 10.46
C TYR A 260 -10.66 -6.63 10.21
N CYS A 261 -10.50 -5.36 9.84
CA CYS A 261 -11.56 -4.45 9.47
C CYS A 261 -11.95 -4.65 7.99
N THR A 262 -13.21 -5.02 7.72
CA THR A 262 -13.68 -5.34 6.36
C THR A 262 -14.38 -4.18 5.66
N PHE A 263 -14.58 -3.05 6.36
CA PHE A 263 -15.15 -1.81 5.82
C PHE A 263 -16.55 -2.03 5.21
N SER A 264 -17.51 -2.38 6.09
CA SER A 264 -18.92 -2.67 5.78
C SER A 264 -19.16 -3.89 4.89
N ASP A 265 -18.19 -4.82 4.81
CA ASP A 265 -18.32 -6.08 4.06
C ASP A 265 -18.53 -7.25 5.03
N ASP A 266 -19.79 -7.46 5.44
CA ASP A 266 -20.19 -8.52 6.37
C ASP A 266 -20.01 -9.93 5.79
N ASP A 267 -20.19 -10.07 4.49
CA ASP A 267 -20.08 -11.37 3.81
C ASP A 267 -18.61 -11.80 3.74
N PHE A 268 -17.70 -10.88 3.41
CA PHE A 268 -16.27 -11.14 3.52
C PHE A 268 -15.88 -11.47 4.95
N ALA A 269 -16.40 -10.74 5.95
CA ALA A 269 -16.10 -10.99 7.36
C ALA A 269 -16.45 -12.43 7.77
N LYS A 270 -17.65 -12.90 7.43
CA LYS A 270 -18.09 -14.28 7.70
C LYS A 270 -17.19 -15.30 7.00
N LYS A 271 -16.90 -15.10 5.71
CA LYS A 271 -16.05 -16.01 4.93
C LYS A 271 -14.62 -16.07 5.47
N ALA A 272 -14.02 -14.93 5.82
CA ALA A 272 -12.68 -14.87 6.40
C ALA A 272 -12.59 -15.62 7.74
N LEU A 273 -13.61 -15.49 8.61
CA LEU A 273 -13.68 -16.26 9.84
C LEU A 273 -13.78 -17.77 9.58
N GLN A 274 -14.63 -18.19 8.63
CA GLN A 274 -14.77 -19.60 8.25
C GLN A 274 -13.43 -20.16 7.76
N VAL A 275 -12.74 -19.46 6.85
CA VAL A 275 -11.41 -19.84 6.38
C VAL A 275 -10.42 -19.97 7.52
N PHE A 276 -10.38 -19.01 8.44
CA PHE A 276 -9.48 -19.08 9.60
C PHE A 276 -9.79 -20.27 10.54
N GLN A 277 -11.08 -20.55 10.79
CA GLN A 277 -11.51 -21.71 11.58
C GLN A 277 -11.07 -23.03 10.93
N VAL A 278 -11.19 -23.11 9.60
CA VAL A 278 -10.75 -24.25 8.80
C VAL A 278 -9.23 -24.43 8.87
N LEU A 279 -8.46 -23.34 8.78
CA LEU A 279 -7.00 -23.35 8.99
C LEU A 279 -6.61 -23.76 10.42
N CYS A 280 -7.40 -23.41 11.43
CA CYS A 280 -7.13 -23.78 12.83
C CYS A 280 -7.49 -25.23 13.17
N SER A 281 -8.54 -25.77 12.56
CA SER A 281 -9.06 -27.12 12.83
C SER A 281 -8.25 -28.22 12.16
N SER A 282 -7.47 -27.85 11.15
CA SER A 282 -6.53 -28.72 10.45
C SER A 282 -5.16 -28.69 11.15
N SER A 283 -4.31 -29.71 10.94
CA SER A 283 -2.90 -29.69 11.36
C SER A 283 -2.03 -28.73 10.53
N CYS A 284 -2.64 -27.68 9.95
CA CYS A 284 -2.00 -26.72 9.08
C CYS A 284 -1.00 -25.85 9.85
N THR A 285 0.18 -25.71 9.26
CA THR A 285 1.17 -24.70 9.63
C THR A 285 1.22 -23.63 8.54
N VAL A 286 1.92 -22.52 8.81
CA VAL A 286 2.16 -21.48 7.82
C VAL A 286 2.90 -22.04 6.59
N GLY A 287 3.87 -22.95 6.78
CA GLY A 287 4.63 -23.56 5.69
C GLY A 287 3.99 -24.78 5.04
N LYS A 288 3.14 -25.50 5.79
CA LYS A 288 2.36 -26.64 5.27
C LYS A 288 0.88 -26.42 5.58
N PRO A 289 0.20 -25.53 4.85
CA PRO A 289 -1.25 -25.55 4.86
C PRO A 289 -1.64 -26.87 4.19
N HIS A 290 -2.05 -27.87 4.97
CA HIS A 290 -2.44 -29.20 4.49
C HIS A 290 -3.76 -29.11 3.72
N PHE A 291 -3.71 -28.65 2.47
CA PHE A 291 -4.87 -28.54 1.57
C PHE A 291 -5.45 -29.89 1.13
N HIS A 292 -4.85 -31.01 1.56
CA HIS A 292 -5.35 -32.36 1.28
C HIS A 292 -6.50 -32.82 2.20
N THR A 293 -6.63 -32.24 3.39
CA THR A 293 -7.70 -32.54 4.36
C THR A 293 -8.76 -31.45 4.44
N LEU A 294 -8.47 -30.27 3.89
CA LEU A 294 -9.46 -29.25 3.59
C LEU A 294 -10.17 -29.70 2.33
N LYS A 295 -11.51 -29.72 2.28
CA LYS A 295 -12.19 -29.80 0.99
C LYS A 295 -11.60 -28.66 0.16
N PRO A 296 -10.83 -28.92 -0.92
CA PRO A 296 -10.05 -27.88 -1.62
C PRO A 296 -10.92 -26.68 -2.00
N ILE A 297 -12.20 -26.97 -2.19
CA ILE A 297 -13.32 -26.10 -2.51
C ILE A 297 -13.40 -24.85 -1.62
N GLU A 298 -13.35 -24.89 -0.28
CA GLU A 298 -13.72 -23.69 0.52
C GLU A 298 -12.66 -22.57 0.52
N VAL A 299 -11.37 -22.90 0.63
CA VAL A 299 -10.28 -21.90 0.54
C VAL A 299 -10.10 -21.43 -0.90
N LEU A 300 -10.29 -22.32 -1.88
CA LEU A 300 -10.26 -21.96 -3.29
C LEU A 300 -11.49 -21.12 -3.68
N GLU A 301 -12.67 -21.39 -3.14
CA GLU A 301 -13.89 -20.59 -3.34
C GLU A 301 -13.75 -19.21 -2.69
N PHE A 302 -13.08 -19.12 -1.54
CA PHE A 302 -12.71 -17.85 -0.95
C PHE A 302 -11.76 -17.08 -1.88
N LEU A 303 -10.62 -17.66 -2.24
CA LEU A 303 -9.62 -17.01 -3.10
C LEU A 303 -10.12 -16.68 -4.52
N PHE A 304 -11.13 -17.40 -5.04
CA PHE A 304 -11.52 -17.31 -6.45
C PHE A 304 -13.02 -17.09 -6.72
N ASN A 305 -13.76 -16.64 -5.70
CA ASN A 305 -15.20 -16.31 -5.70
C ASN A 305 -15.73 -15.86 -7.10
N GLY A 306 -16.16 -16.83 -7.94
CA GLY A 306 -16.78 -16.60 -9.25
C GLY A 306 -15.91 -16.66 -10.52
N CYS A 307 -14.61 -16.98 -10.49
CA CYS A 307 -13.78 -17.06 -11.71
C CYS A 307 -13.76 -18.46 -12.34
N THR A 308 -14.82 -18.86 -13.03
CA THR A 308 -14.94 -20.16 -13.73
C THR A 308 -14.03 -20.32 -14.96
N HIS A 309 -13.29 -19.29 -15.38
CA HIS A 309 -12.40 -19.32 -16.55
C HIS A 309 -10.90 -19.14 -16.22
N CYS A 310 -10.57 -19.22 -14.94
CA CYS A 310 -9.27 -18.95 -14.38
C CYS A 310 -8.26 -20.12 -14.40
N ASN A 311 -7.35 -20.30 -15.37
CA ASN A 311 -6.22 -21.26 -15.28
C ASN A 311 -5.25 -21.04 -14.08
N TYR A 312 -5.62 -20.18 -13.11
CA TYR A 312 -4.88 -19.84 -11.89
C TYR A 312 -4.82 -20.97 -10.86
N LEU A 313 -5.74 -21.94 -10.92
CA LEU A 313 -5.70 -23.14 -10.08
C LEU A 313 -4.35 -23.86 -10.26
N ASN A 314 -3.87 -23.98 -11.50
CA ASN A 314 -2.61 -24.66 -11.80
C ASN A 314 -1.37 -23.88 -11.33
N LYS A 315 -1.42 -22.54 -11.23
CA LYS A 315 -0.28 -21.72 -10.81
C LYS A 315 -0.18 -21.56 -9.29
N PHE A 316 -1.32 -21.40 -8.59
CA PHE A 316 -1.37 -21.39 -7.13
C PHE A 316 -1.04 -22.78 -6.56
N LEU A 317 -1.55 -23.85 -7.19
CA LEU A 317 -1.12 -25.23 -6.88
C LEU A 317 0.33 -25.52 -7.31
N ALA A 318 0.86 -24.84 -8.35
CA ALA A 318 2.27 -24.98 -8.76
C ALA A 318 3.27 -24.36 -7.76
N LEU A 319 2.83 -23.49 -6.85
CA LEU A 319 3.66 -23.01 -5.73
C LEU A 319 3.68 -23.98 -4.55
N LEU A 320 2.72 -24.90 -4.51
CA LEU A 320 2.67 -26.05 -3.62
C LEU A 320 3.19 -27.33 -4.31
N TYR A 321 3.67 -27.23 -5.55
CA TYR A 321 4.10 -28.35 -6.41
C TYR A 321 5.24 -29.22 -5.87
N PRO A 322 6.13 -28.77 -4.96
CA PRO A 322 7.08 -29.69 -4.33
C PRO A 322 6.40 -30.80 -3.50
N PHE A 323 5.09 -30.71 -3.25
CA PHE A 323 4.37 -31.53 -2.27
C PHE A 323 3.36 -32.54 -2.86
N PHE A 324 3.21 -32.67 -4.18
CA PHE A 324 2.31 -33.67 -4.76
C PHE A 324 3.07 -34.95 -5.15
N SER A 325 2.88 -36.01 -4.35
CA SER A 325 3.21 -37.38 -4.79
C SER A 325 2.40 -37.74 -6.04
N LEU A 326 3.06 -38.32 -7.04
CA LEU A 326 2.63 -38.72 -8.39
C LEU A 326 1.29 -39.49 -8.52
N ARG A 327 0.58 -39.77 -7.43
CA ARG A 327 -0.63 -40.61 -7.43
C ARG A 327 -1.94 -39.92 -7.81
N LEU A 328 -2.01 -38.59 -7.87
CA LEU A 328 -3.28 -37.88 -8.12
C LEU A 328 -3.59 -37.50 -9.58
N MET A 329 -2.65 -37.67 -10.52
CA MET A 329 -2.93 -37.43 -11.95
C MET A 329 -3.90 -38.44 -12.57
N ALA A 330 -4.20 -39.55 -11.88
CA ALA A 330 -5.12 -40.57 -12.36
C ALA A 330 -6.62 -40.25 -12.13
N LEU A 331 -6.95 -39.24 -11.32
CA LEU A 331 -8.35 -38.94 -10.95
C LEU A 331 -8.94 -37.68 -11.59
N VAL A 332 -8.11 -36.78 -12.14
CA VAL A 332 -8.58 -35.51 -12.73
C VAL A 332 -8.69 -35.56 -14.25
N VAL A 333 -8.17 -36.60 -14.90
CA VAL A 333 -8.29 -36.80 -16.36
C VAL A 333 -9.22 -37.98 -16.67
N ARG A 334 -10.51 -37.81 -16.39
CA ARG A 334 -11.56 -38.55 -17.11
C ARG A 334 -12.59 -37.54 -17.64
N PRO A 335 -12.92 -37.55 -18.93
CA PRO A 335 -13.96 -36.70 -19.46
C PRO A 335 -15.28 -37.17 -18.86
N ILE A 336 -16.02 -36.26 -18.22
CA ILE A 336 -17.39 -36.53 -17.80
C ILE A 336 -18.23 -36.69 -19.09
N PRO A 337 -18.86 -37.85 -19.34
CA PRO A 337 -19.75 -38.00 -20.47
C PRO A 337 -21.10 -37.36 -20.16
N ASN A 338 -21.73 -36.83 -21.20
CA ASN A 338 -23.10 -36.32 -21.27
C ASN A 338 -24.02 -36.88 -20.18
N PHE A 339 -24.47 -36.03 -19.26
CA PHE A 339 -25.60 -36.34 -18.40
C PHE A 339 -26.83 -35.55 -18.82
N MET A 340 -27.88 -36.33 -19.08
CA MET A 340 -29.19 -35.99 -19.61
C MET A 340 -29.91 -34.91 -18.79
N LEU A 341 -30.68 -34.10 -19.52
CA LEU A 341 -31.84 -33.38 -19.02
C LEU A 341 -32.73 -34.33 -18.19
N VAL A 342 -32.88 -34.01 -16.90
CA VAL A 342 -34.05 -34.44 -16.14
C VAL A 342 -34.70 -33.19 -15.57
N SER A 343 -35.85 -32.87 -16.14
CA SER A 343 -36.82 -31.94 -15.58
C SER A 343 -37.38 -32.52 -14.29
N HIS A 344 -37.10 -31.88 -13.15
CA HIS A 344 -38.01 -31.92 -12.02
C HIS A 344 -38.23 -30.52 -11.48
N THR A 345 -39.41 -30.03 -11.79
CA THR A 345 -40.07 -28.90 -11.17
C THR A 345 -40.19 -29.12 -9.66
N SER A 346 -39.46 -28.34 -8.87
CA SER A 346 -39.90 -27.98 -7.52
C SER A 346 -39.96 -26.47 -7.45
N ARG A 347 -41.19 -25.95 -7.54
CA ARG A 347 -41.50 -24.54 -7.32
C ARG A 347 -41.27 -24.23 -5.84
N SER A 348 -40.08 -23.80 -5.46
CA SER A 348 -39.95 -22.95 -4.28
C SER A 348 -40.31 -21.53 -4.69
N ILE A 349 -41.52 -21.13 -4.33
CA ILE A 349 -42.06 -19.78 -4.50
C ILE A 349 -41.07 -18.81 -3.84
N LEU A 350 -40.30 -18.10 -4.66
CA LEU A 350 -39.61 -16.88 -4.27
C LEU A 350 -40.69 -15.90 -3.83
N ARG A 351 -40.95 -15.82 -2.52
CA ARG A 351 -41.57 -14.63 -1.96
C ARG A 351 -40.55 -13.51 -2.12
N HIS A 352 -40.69 -12.76 -3.20
CA HIS A 352 -40.17 -11.41 -3.29
C HIS A 352 -40.71 -10.64 -2.08
N VAL A 353 -39.87 -10.45 -1.06
CA VAL A 353 -40.07 -9.35 -0.12
C VAL A 353 -39.58 -8.11 -0.84
N SER A 354 -40.53 -7.38 -1.43
CA SER A 354 -40.31 -5.98 -1.77
C SER A 354 -40.14 -5.23 -0.45
N VAL A 355 -38.89 -5.00 -0.04
CA VAL A 355 -38.59 -4.02 1.01
C VAL A 355 -38.78 -2.66 0.37
N LYS A 356 -40.00 -2.15 0.49
CA LYS A 356 -40.30 -0.72 0.29
C LYS A 356 -39.40 0.07 1.24
N SER A 357 -38.67 1.03 0.67
CA SER A 357 -37.95 2.11 1.35
C SER A 357 -36.98 1.71 2.47
N TRP A 358 -35.70 1.87 2.16
CA TRP A 358 -34.63 2.06 3.14
C TRP A 358 -35.02 3.06 4.23
N PRO A 359 -34.88 2.74 5.53
CA PRO A 359 -34.50 3.75 6.50
C PRO A 359 -33.00 3.94 6.35
N THR A 360 -32.58 5.13 5.93
CA THR A 360 -31.24 5.65 6.20
C THR A 360 -31.01 5.57 7.70
N LEU A 361 -30.29 4.54 8.17
CA LEU A 361 -29.73 4.53 9.51
C LEU A 361 -28.58 5.54 9.49
N ASP A 362 -28.94 6.78 9.82
CA ASP A 362 -28.01 7.81 10.19
C ASP A 362 -27.06 7.29 11.28
N ASN A 363 -25.81 7.71 11.17
CA ASN A 363 -24.76 7.49 12.15
C ASN A 363 -25.30 7.75 13.57
N PRO A 364 -25.31 6.77 14.50
CA PRO A 364 -25.87 6.93 15.85
C PRO A 364 -25.09 7.94 16.72
N TRP A 365 -23.98 8.48 16.21
CA TRP A 365 -23.20 9.56 16.82
C TRP A 365 -23.55 10.95 16.28
N ARG A 366 -24.51 11.07 15.34
CA ARG A 366 -25.00 12.35 14.78
C ARG A 366 -25.76 13.19 15.81
N GLU A 367 -26.45 12.54 16.75
CA GLU A 367 -27.30 13.21 17.76
C GLU A 367 -26.54 13.84 18.93
N ARG A 368 -25.23 13.56 19.06
CA ARG A 368 -24.39 14.15 20.13
C ARG A 368 -23.52 15.31 19.68
N LEU A 369 -23.68 15.77 18.43
CA LEU A 369 -23.10 17.03 17.98
C LEU A 369 -24.19 18.10 18.13
N THR A 370 -24.12 18.89 19.19
CA THR A 370 -24.90 20.13 19.32
C THR A 370 -24.40 21.12 18.26
N VAL A 371 -24.94 21.04 17.04
CA VAL A 371 -24.59 21.94 15.91
C VAL A 371 -25.21 23.34 16.08
N SER A 372 -25.66 23.71 17.27
CA SER A 372 -26.26 25.03 17.54
C SER A 372 -25.24 26.09 17.99
N GLU A 373 -24.00 25.71 18.31
CA GLU A 373 -22.97 26.67 18.69
C GLU A 373 -22.15 27.06 17.47
N GLN A 374 -22.29 28.32 17.04
CA GLN A 374 -21.34 28.92 16.12
C GLN A 374 -19.95 28.92 16.77
N ALA A 375 -18.98 28.34 16.07
CA ALA A 375 -17.58 28.34 16.51
C ALA A 375 -17.11 29.78 16.75
N THR A 376 -16.91 30.14 18.00
CA THR A 376 -16.30 31.40 18.39
C THR A 376 -14.79 31.21 18.41
N PHE A 377 -14.11 31.83 17.45
CA PHE A 377 -12.64 31.85 17.41
C PHE A 377 -12.11 32.70 18.58
N PRO A 378 -10.95 32.37 19.16
CA PRO A 378 -10.29 33.26 20.11
C PRO A 378 -10.04 34.64 19.45
N PRO A 379 -10.45 35.76 20.07
CA PRO A 379 -10.30 37.09 19.48
C PRO A 379 -8.84 37.55 19.41
N ASN A 380 -7.95 36.89 20.15
CA ASN A 380 -6.57 37.30 20.34
C ASN A 380 -5.64 36.27 19.69
N TYR A 381 -5.27 36.50 18.43
CA TYR A 381 -4.19 35.77 17.77
C TYR A 381 -3.01 36.71 17.56
N VAL A 382 -1.80 36.24 17.84
CA VAL A 382 -0.56 36.96 17.52
C VAL A 382 -0.09 36.48 16.16
N ILE A 383 -0.03 37.38 15.18
CA ILE A 383 0.53 37.08 13.86
C ILE A 383 2.06 37.08 13.97
N SER A 384 2.66 35.90 14.19
CA SER A 384 4.11 35.72 14.09
C SER A 384 4.53 35.89 12.62
N ARG A 385 5.03 37.08 12.25
CA ARG A 385 5.52 37.36 10.90
C ARG A 385 6.93 36.81 10.65
N GLU A 386 7.73 36.68 11.71
CA GLU A 386 9.13 36.25 11.58
C GLU A 386 9.29 34.76 11.29
N GLU A 387 8.43 33.91 11.85
CA GLU A 387 8.50 32.45 11.64
C GLU A 387 7.90 32.03 10.29
N PHE A 388 7.05 32.88 9.70
CA PHE A 388 6.46 32.64 8.39
C PHE A 388 7.51 32.53 7.27
N ARG A 389 8.72 33.10 7.47
CA ARG A 389 9.85 32.95 6.53
C ARG A 389 10.21 31.48 6.26
N PHE A 390 10.06 30.60 7.26
CA PHE A 390 10.36 29.17 7.12
C PHE A 390 9.26 28.43 6.34
N VAL A 391 8.01 28.89 6.45
CA VAL A 391 6.89 28.39 5.65
C VAL A 391 7.03 28.84 4.20
N GLU A 392 7.52 30.06 3.96
CA GLU A 392 7.80 30.55 2.60
C GLU A 392 8.91 29.77 1.90
N LEU A 393 9.94 29.30 2.61
CA LEU A 393 10.96 28.41 2.05
C LEU A 393 10.40 27.04 1.62
N LEU A 394 9.30 26.59 2.21
CA LEU A 394 8.63 25.33 1.88
C LEU A 394 7.61 25.48 0.75
N LYS A 395 7.27 26.71 0.34
CA LYS A 395 6.38 26.91 -0.80
C LYS A 395 7.07 26.39 -2.06
N PRO A 396 6.34 25.70 -2.96
CA PRO A 396 6.86 25.39 -4.27
C PRO A 396 7.31 26.69 -4.93
N MET A 397 8.52 26.72 -5.50
CA MET A 397 8.92 27.87 -6.30
C MET A 397 7.97 27.98 -7.49
N ASP A 398 7.31 29.13 -7.63
CA ASP A 398 6.40 29.40 -8.75
C ASP A 398 7.13 29.39 -10.09
N THR A 399 8.45 29.63 -10.06
CA THR A 399 9.33 29.60 -11.22
C THR A 399 10.51 28.70 -10.96
N ILE A 400 10.91 27.95 -11.99
CA ILE A 400 12.09 27.10 -11.89
C ILE A 400 13.30 28.01 -11.93
N PRO A 401 14.19 27.97 -10.92
CA PRO A 401 15.36 28.82 -10.89
C PRO A 401 16.27 28.49 -12.08
N PRO A 402 17.04 29.47 -12.59
CA PRO A 402 18.04 29.21 -13.60
C PRO A 402 19.08 28.20 -13.07
N PRO A 403 19.71 27.43 -13.97
CA PRO A 403 20.74 26.47 -13.56
C PRO A 403 21.90 27.19 -12.85
N PRO A 404 22.54 26.56 -11.84
CA PRO A 404 23.69 27.12 -11.17
C PRO A 404 24.86 27.26 -12.15
N ALA A 405 25.66 28.33 -11.99
CA ALA A 405 26.86 28.60 -12.78
C ALA A 405 28.05 27.75 -12.30
N ILE A 406 27.90 26.42 -12.35
CA ILE A 406 28.92 25.44 -11.95
C ILE A 406 29.23 24.57 -13.17
N ASP A 407 30.52 24.36 -13.47
CA ASP A 407 30.96 23.63 -14.67
C ASP A 407 30.64 22.13 -14.63
N LEU A 408 30.79 21.50 -13.46
CA LEU A 408 30.50 20.09 -13.24
C LEU A 408 29.99 19.87 -11.82
N THR A 409 28.85 19.22 -11.67
CA THR A 409 28.35 18.78 -10.36
C THR A 409 28.87 17.38 -10.01
N PRO A 410 28.87 16.99 -8.72
CA PRO A 410 29.19 15.62 -8.31
C PRO A 410 28.31 14.54 -8.97
N SER A 411 27.12 14.91 -9.44
CA SER A 411 26.21 14.04 -10.19
C SER A 411 26.56 13.88 -11.68
N GLY A 412 27.62 14.52 -12.16
CA GLY A 412 28.00 14.54 -13.58
C GLY A 412 27.15 15.48 -14.44
N TRP A 413 26.23 16.25 -13.84
CA TRP A 413 25.43 17.23 -14.56
C TRP A 413 26.30 18.43 -14.99
N ARG A 414 26.07 18.91 -16.21
CA ARG A 414 26.75 20.07 -16.80
C ARG A 414 25.72 21.07 -17.32
N PRO A 415 25.94 22.38 -17.22
CA PRO A 415 25.04 23.39 -17.78
C PRO A 415 25.07 23.36 -19.32
N PRO A 416 23.96 23.72 -20.00
CA PRO A 416 23.96 23.94 -21.44
C PRO A 416 25.00 24.99 -21.85
N ARG A 417 25.62 24.82 -23.03
CA ARG A 417 26.60 25.75 -23.59
C ARG A 417 26.06 26.32 -24.91
N PRO A 418 25.27 27.41 -24.88
CA PRO A 418 24.67 28.03 -26.07
C PRO A 418 25.70 28.40 -27.14
N GLU A 419 26.91 28.78 -26.73
CA GLU A 419 28.09 29.06 -27.57
C GLU A 419 28.41 27.90 -28.56
N VAL A 420 28.15 26.67 -28.14
CA VAL A 420 28.45 25.45 -28.90
C VAL A 420 27.21 24.94 -29.61
N SER A 421 26.08 24.85 -28.91
CA SER A 421 24.83 24.30 -29.46
C SER A 421 24.19 25.19 -30.52
N SER A 422 24.39 26.52 -30.47
CA SER A 422 23.89 27.45 -31.50
C SER A 422 24.52 27.25 -32.90
N LYS A 423 25.65 26.53 -32.98
CA LYS A 423 26.32 26.21 -34.25
C LYS A 423 25.63 25.06 -35.01
N LYS A 424 24.71 24.34 -34.37
CA LYS A 424 23.99 23.22 -34.97
C LYS A 424 22.69 23.70 -35.63
N PRO A 425 22.22 23.03 -36.71
CA PRO A 425 20.96 23.37 -37.38
C PRO A 425 19.70 22.93 -36.59
N TYR A 426 19.90 22.31 -35.43
CA TYR A 426 18.85 21.80 -34.55
C TYR A 426 19.09 22.23 -33.10
N THR A 427 18.03 22.18 -32.31
CA THR A 427 18.03 22.54 -30.89
C THR A 427 17.48 21.37 -30.09
N VAL A 428 18.09 21.08 -28.94
CA VAL A 428 17.57 20.10 -27.98
C VAL A 428 17.37 20.83 -26.66
N THR A 429 16.11 21.01 -26.26
CA THR A 429 15.81 21.77 -25.04
C THR A 429 15.74 20.84 -23.84
N ARG A 430 16.41 21.24 -22.76
CA ARG A 430 16.35 20.51 -21.50
C ARG A 430 14.95 20.56 -20.90
N SER A 431 14.68 19.58 -20.03
CA SER A 431 13.45 19.57 -19.26
C SER A 431 13.36 20.76 -18.32
N ARG A 432 12.16 20.96 -17.78
CA ARG A 432 11.91 21.97 -16.75
C ARG A 432 12.87 21.84 -15.55
N ASN A 433 13.37 20.64 -15.26
CA ASN A 433 14.33 20.40 -14.17
C ASN A 433 15.80 20.48 -14.65
N HIS A 434 16.06 21.13 -15.78
CA HIS A 434 17.38 21.25 -16.41
C HIS A 434 18.06 19.92 -16.79
N MET A 435 17.30 18.83 -16.93
CA MET A 435 17.80 17.50 -17.35
C MET A 435 17.71 17.29 -18.86
N LEU A 436 18.64 16.53 -19.43
CA LEU A 436 18.61 16.12 -20.84
C LEU A 436 17.33 15.32 -21.17
N PRO A 437 16.69 15.56 -22.32
CA PRO A 437 15.41 14.96 -22.66
C PRO A 437 15.56 13.59 -23.36
N VAL A 438 16.41 12.71 -22.81
CA VAL A 438 16.72 11.36 -23.34
C VAL A 438 16.12 10.30 -22.40
N TYR A 439 15.31 9.39 -22.94
CA TYR A 439 14.54 8.42 -22.14
C TYR A 439 14.56 7.02 -22.76
N LEU A 440 14.37 6.00 -21.91
CA LEU A 440 14.15 4.62 -22.35
C LEU A 440 12.63 4.35 -22.44
N GLU A 441 12.16 3.99 -23.63
CA GLU A 441 10.78 3.55 -23.87
C GLU A 441 10.78 2.04 -24.12
N ILE A 442 10.10 1.27 -23.25
CA ILE A 442 9.96 -0.19 -23.40
C ILE A 442 8.58 -0.49 -23.98
N LYS A 443 8.54 -1.12 -25.17
CA LYS A 443 7.29 -1.51 -25.84
C LYS A 443 7.15 -3.02 -25.95
N GLU A 444 5.93 -3.53 -25.84
CA GLU A 444 5.63 -4.91 -26.22
C GLU A 444 5.65 -5.05 -27.75
N ARG A 445 6.27 -6.12 -28.27
CA ARG A 445 6.23 -6.44 -29.69
C ARG A 445 4.80 -6.75 -30.14
N LYS A 446 4.41 -6.32 -31.33
CA LYS A 446 3.05 -6.52 -31.82
C LYS A 446 2.84 -7.98 -32.20
N ARG A 447 1.63 -8.51 -31.96
CA ARG A 447 1.24 -9.90 -32.29
C ARG A 447 1.45 -10.28 -33.78
N ARG A 448 1.46 -9.29 -34.69
CA ARG A 448 1.73 -9.47 -36.12
C ARG A 448 3.22 -9.71 -36.46
N GLU A 449 4.13 -9.41 -35.55
CA GLU A 449 5.59 -9.52 -35.73
C GLU A 449 6.13 -10.92 -35.39
N GLN A 450 5.24 -11.88 -35.08
CA GLN A 450 5.51 -13.31 -34.82
C GLN A 450 6.64 -13.63 -33.83
N THR A 451 7.09 -12.65 -33.04
CA THR A 451 8.16 -12.80 -32.05
C THR A 451 7.67 -12.30 -30.69
N HIS A 452 7.80 -13.15 -29.67
CA HIS A 452 7.54 -12.78 -28.28
C HIS A 452 8.72 -11.96 -27.75
N GLY A 453 8.47 -10.82 -27.11
CA GLY A 453 9.52 -10.01 -26.48
C GLY A 453 9.17 -8.54 -26.25
N LYS A 454 10.05 -7.84 -25.53
CA LYS A 454 10.01 -6.39 -25.34
C LYS A 454 11.00 -5.74 -26.32
N ARG A 455 10.63 -4.60 -26.91
CA ARG A 455 11.48 -3.73 -27.71
C ARG A 455 11.93 -2.57 -26.82
N MET A 456 13.23 -2.34 -26.73
CA MET A 456 13.81 -1.23 -25.99
C MET A 456 14.15 -0.12 -26.98
N LEU A 457 13.64 1.08 -26.72
CA LEU A 457 13.82 2.24 -27.59
C LEU A 457 14.47 3.37 -26.81
N THR A 458 15.48 4.00 -27.38
CA THR A 458 16.04 5.26 -26.89
C THR A 458 15.27 6.40 -27.53
N VAL A 459 14.68 7.28 -26.72
CA VAL A 459 13.80 8.37 -27.17
C VAL A 459 14.38 9.71 -26.77
N VAL A 460 14.71 10.53 -27.76
CA VAL A 460 15.08 11.94 -27.57
C VAL A 460 13.84 12.78 -27.83
N THR A 461 13.52 13.70 -26.93
CA THR A 461 12.34 14.59 -27.06
C THR A 461 12.75 16.05 -27.06
N ARG A 462 11.82 16.94 -27.41
CA ARG A 462 12.02 18.39 -27.46
C ARG A 462 13.15 18.82 -28.40
N VAL A 463 13.22 18.13 -29.55
CA VAL A 463 14.11 18.49 -30.65
C VAL A 463 13.40 19.51 -31.53
N GLY A 464 13.98 20.69 -31.71
CA GLY A 464 13.49 21.72 -32.63
C GLY A 464 14.50 22.01 -33.75
N GLY A 465 14.10 22.74 -34.78
CA GLY A 465 14.94 22.99 -35.96
C GLY A 465 15.02 21.77 -36.87
N ASP A 466 16.18 21.48 -37.43
CA ASP A 466 16.40 20.36 -38.35
C ASP A 466 16.58 19.01 -37.61
N ILE A 467 15.45 18.38 -37.26
CA ILE A 467 15.43 17.11 -36.53
C ILE A 467 16.11 15.99 -37.35
N SER A 468 16.03 16.06 -38.68
CA SER A 468 16.66 15.09 -39.57
C SER A 468 18.19 15.18 -39.53
N ALA A 469 18.75 16.38 -39.40
CA ALA A 469 20.18 16.57 -39.19
C ALA A 469 20.67 15.95 -37.86
N LEU A 470 19.90 16.08 -36.77
CA LEU A 470 20.24 15.38 -35.51
C LEU A 470 20.15 13.86 -35.69
N ALA A 471 19.14 13.35 -36.39
CA ALA A 471 19.01 11.92 -36.65
C ALA A 471 20.18 11.35 -37.44
N ALA A 472 20.70 12.09 -38.45
CA ALA A 472 21.86 11.71 -39.23
C ALA A 472 23.16 11.69 -38.41
N GLU A 473 23.36 12.67 -37.52
CA GLU A 473 24.52 12.68 -36.61
C GLU A 473 24.45 11.52 -35.59
N LEU A 474 23.25 11.20 -35.08
CA LEU A 474 23.05 10.05 -34.20
C LEU A 474 23.21 8.71 -34.93
N GLU A 475 22.84 8.63 -36.21
CA GLU A 475 23.14 7.46 -37.05
C GLU A 475 24.65 7.26 -37.15
N ALA A 476 25.41 8.30 -37.50
CA ALA A 476 26.86 8.22 -37.61
C ALA A 476 27.54 7.78 -36.30
N LEU A 477 27.02 8.20 -35.15
CA LEU A 477 27.53 7.81 -33.83
C LEU A 477 27.22 6.35 -33.47
N LEU A 478 26.02 5.87 -33.78
CA LEU A 478 25.47 4.63 -33.23
C LEU A 478 25.54 3.45 -34.21
N LYS A 479 25.77 3.69 -35.50
CA LYS A 479 25.74 2.65 -36.55
C LYS A 479 26.65 1.45 -36.25
N ASP A 480 27.85 1.69 -35.73
CA ASP A 480 28.81 0.64 -35.38
C ASP A 480 28.44 -0.13 -34.10
N LYS A 481 27.57 0.47 -33.27
CA LYS A 481 27.07 -0.13 -32.02
C LYS A 481 25.74 -0.87 -32.20
N CYS A 482 25.07 -0.70 -33.33
CA CYS A 482 23.81 -1.39 -33.64
C CYS A 482 24.05 -2.83 -34.08
N GLU A 483 23.20 -3.75 -33.63
CA GLU A 483 23.22 -5.15 -34.06
C GLU A 483 23.07 -5.25 -35.60
N ALA A 484 23.97 -6.00 -36.23
CA ALA A 484 24.06 -6.15 -37.69
C ALA A 484 24.25 -4.83 -38.48
N GLY A 485 24.73 -3.76 -37.84
CA GLY A 485 25.00 -2.46 -38.48
C GLY A 485 23.75 -1.74 -38.99
N ARG A 486 22.56 -2.16 -38.53
CA ARG A 486 21.28 -1.60 -38.95
C ARG A 486 20.80 -0.59 -37.93
N PHE A 487 21.04 0.69 -38.21
CA PHE A 487 20.45 1.79 -37.45
C PHE A 487 18.97 1.96 -37.84
N LEU A 488 18.07 1.68 -36.91
CA LEU A 488 16.63 1.90 -37.07
C LEU A 488 16.22 3.12 -36.25
N CYS A 489 15.92 4.22 -36.93
CA CYS A 489 15.37 5.41 -36.30
C CYS A 489 14.00 5.79 -36.88
N GLN A 490 13.18 6.40 -36.04
CA GLN A 490 11.93 7.03 -36.41
C GLN A 490 12.00 8.50 -35.97
N VAL A 491 11.90 9.40 -36.94
CA VAL A 491 11.79 10.84 -36.72
C VAL A 491 10.30 11.22 -36.72
N ASP A 492 9.87 11.87 -35.64
CA ASP A 492 8.52 12.41 -35.47
C ASP A 492 8.63 13.92 -35.23
N GLU A 493 8.53 14.68 -36.32
CA GLU A 493 8.69 16.13 -36.28
C GLU A 493 7.54 16.81 -35.53
N VAL A 494 6.31 16.31 -35.70
CA VAL A 494 5.11 16.89 -35.09
C VAL A 494 5.19 16.83 -33.57
N THR A 495 5.68 15.71 -33.02
CA THR A 495 5.83 15.57 -31.57
C THR A 495 7.23 15.93 -31.06
N GLN A 496 8.13 16.38 -31.95
CA GLN A 496 9.52 16.75 -31.65
C GLN A 496 10.32 15.61 -31.00
N LYS A 497 10.25 14.40 -31.59
CA LYS A 497 10.87 13.20 -31.04
C LYS A 497 11.70 12.44 -32.08
N ILE A 498 12.80 11.87 -31.62
CA ILE A 498 13.56 10.85 -32.34
C ILE A 498 13.51 9.58 -31.51
N LYS A 499 13.13 8.46 -32.13
CA LYS A 499 13.12 7.14 -31.50
C LYS A 499 14.11 6.24 -32.19
N ILE A 500 15.02 5.66 -31.43
CA ILE A 500 16.10 4.79 -31.91
C ILE A 500 15.86 3.41 -31.33
N ASP A 501 15.96 2.38 -32.16
CA ASP A 501 15.85 0.99 -31.72
C ASP A 501 17.13 0.55 -31.02
N GLY A 502 17.04 0.19 -29.73
CA GLY A 502 18.18 -0.15 -28.89
C GLY A 502 18.32 0.73 -27.64
N VAL A 503 19.27 0.34 -26.79
CA VAL A 503 19.60 1.04 -25.53
C VAL A 503 20.90 1.82 -25.71
N PHE A 504 20.78 3.13 -25.92
CA PHE A 504 21.90 4.04 -26.21
C PHE A 504 21.81 5.32 -25.37
N LEU A 505 21.29 5.22 -24.14
CA LEU A 505 21.05 6.38 -23.29
C LEU A 505 22.34 7.17 -23.04
N ASP A 506 23.41 6.46 -22.67
CA ASP A 506 24.66 7.07 -22.24
C ASP A 506 25.41 7.69 -23.41
N GLU A 507 25.43 7.00 -24.57
CA GLU A 507 26.01 7.53 -25.81
C GLU A 507 25.33 8.81 -26.27
N VAL A 508 23.99 8.79 -26.32
CA VAL A 508 23.21 9.94 -26.77
C VAL A 508 23.33 11.08 -25.77
N ALA A 509 23.33 10.80 -24.47
CA ALA A 509 23.53 11.82 -23.44
C ALA A 509 24.92 12.46 -23.53
N ALA A 510 25.98 11.65 -23.66
CA ALA A 510 27.35 12.14 -23.82
C ALA A 510 27.49 13.02 -25.07
N PHE A 511 26.96 12.55 -26.20
CA PHE A 511 26.95 13.31 -27.45
C PHE A 511 26.26 14.67 -27.31
N LEU A 512 25.08 14.72 -26.67
CA LEU A 512 24.36 15.98 -26.46
C LEU A 512 25.14 16.94 -25.55
N ILE A 513 25.80 16.44 -24.51
CA ILE A 513 26.65 17.23 -23.60
C ILE A 513 27.86 17.80 -24.34
N GLU A 514 28.53 16.98 -25.15
CA GLU A 514 29.69 17.39 -25.95
C GLU A 514 29.33 18.50 -26.94
N ASN A 515 28.16 18.39 -27.58
CA ASN A 515 27.63 19.39 -28.50
C ASN A 515 26.94 20.59 -27.80
N GLY A 516 26.95 20.64 -26.46
CA GLY A 516 26.56 21.82 -25.68
C GLY A 516 25.06 21.97 -25.39
N PHE A 517 24.28 20.89 -25.46
CA PHE A 517 22.84 20.87 -25.14
C PHE A 517 22.52 20.63 -23.66
#